data_AF-A0A7I9Y6U6-F1
#
_entry.id   AF-A0A7I9Y6U6-F1
#
_cell.length_a   1.000
_cell.length_b   1.000
_cell.length_c   1.000
_cell.angle_alpha   90.00
_cell.angle_beta   90.00
_cell.angle_gamma   90.00
#
_symmetry.space_group_name_H-M   'P 1'
#
loop_
_entity.id
_entity.type
_entity.pdbx_description
1 polymer ?
#
loop_
_entity_poly.entity_id
_entity_poly.type
_entity_poly.pdbx_seq_one_letter_code
_entity_poly.pdbx_strand_id
1 'polypeptide(L)'
;MEQITDPHGQSFFVIPRGAGGKEARHAVRLTYLLNAGTGYGRTSTRNDFPETPYGVAEFERIVQRQRANRWSYDAVRAICNTGGCLVTTPNGLLMGLGGNRFHAQLTRRAGTMWGDLFMVNVDRGSDPMRRLREIVEAGRISPGGPELDRVLHHEEIHAQQWAALGSIQFPARYLAEEARVRIFGGTNSFESDAGLCDGGYQ
;
A
#
# COMPACT_ATOMS: atom_id res chain seq x y z
N MET A 1 5.69 -10.92 -16.18
CA MET A 1 4.64 -10.57 -15.19
C MET A 1 3.48 -10.00 -15.95
N GLU A 2 2.26 -10.30 -15.51
CA GLU A 2 1.05 -9.67 -16.05
C GLU A 2 1.02 -8.20 -15.62
N GLN A 3 0.70 -7.31 -16.57
CA GLN A 3 0.51 -5.88 -16.34
C GLN A 3 -0.99 -5.58 -16.22
N ILE A 4 -1.34 -4.70 -15.29
CA ILE A 4 -2.68 -4.13 -15.14
C ILE A 4 -2.51 -2.62 -15.15
N THR A 5 -3.35 -1.91 -15.89
CA THR A 5 -3.27 -0.45 -16.01
C THR A 5 -4.53 0.16 -15.41
N ASP A 6 -4.35 1.23 -14.64
CA ASP A 6 -5.47 1.99 -14.09
C ASP A 6 -6.05 3.00 -15.12
N PRO A 7 -7.17 3.68 -14.82
CA PRO A 7 -7.74 4.70 -15.70
C PRO A 7 -6.83 5.91 -15.98
N HIS A 8 -5.79 6.10 -15.17
CA HIS A 8 -4.82 7.19 -15.30
C HIS A 8 -3.56 6.78 -16.08
N GLY A 9 -3.49 5.54 -16.56
CA GLY A 9 -2.35 5.01 -17.31
C GLY A 9 -1.20 4.49 -16.42
N GLN A 10 -1.38 4.45 -15.10
CA GLN A 10 -0.41 3.88 -14.19
C GLN A 10 -0.38 2.35 -14.30
N SER A 11 0.82 1.78 -14.28
CA SER A 11 1.06 0.35 -14.46
C SER A 11 1.33 -0.36 -13.13
N PHE A 12 0.64 -1.47 -12.93
CA PHE A 12 0.76 -2.42 -11.82
C PHE A 12 1.21 -3.77 -12.38
N PHE A 13 2.01 -4.53 -11.63
CA PHE A 13 2.46 -5.85 -12.09
C PHE A 13 2.18 -6.95 -11.08
N VAL A 14 1.55 -8.02 -11.55
CA VAL A 14 1.23 -9.19 -10.72
C VAL A 14 2.52 -9.94 -10.37
N ILE A 15 2.71 -10.18 -9.06
CA ILE A 15 3.81 -10.99 -8.55
C ILE A 15 3.53 -12.47 -8.87
N PRO A 16 4.43 -13.16 -9.60
CA PRO A 16 4.24 -14.56 -9.95
C PRO A 16 4.23 -15.46 -8.72
N ARG A 17 3.48 -16.56 -8.80
CA ARG A 17 3.53 -17.60 -7.76
C ARG A 17 4.95 -18.16 -7.65
N GLY A 18 5.40 -18.39 -6.41
CA GLY A 18 6.75 -18.86 -6.12
C GLY A 18 7.81 -17.76 -6.04
N ALA A 19 7.50 -16.50 -6.41
CA ALA A 19 8.43 -15.39 -6.27
C ALA A 19 8.87 -15.19 -4.80
N GLY A 20 10.14 -14.89 -4.62
CA GLY A 20 10.71 -14.55 -3.31
C GLY A 20 10.58 -13.06 -2.98
N GLY A 21 10.77 -12.70 -1.71
CA GLY A 21 10.71 -11.32 -1.25
C GLY A 21 11.70 -10.38 -1.97
N LYS A 22 12.91 -10.88 -2.28
CA LYS A 22 13.93 -10.12 -3.04
C LYS A 22 13.45 -9.75 -4.45
N GLU A 23 12.84 -10.72 -5.14
CA GLU A 23 12.33 -10.54 -6.51
C GLU A 23 11.16 -9.57 -6.52
N ALA A 24 10.23 -9.72 -5.58
CA ALA A 24 9.12 -8.79 -5.41
C ALA A 24 9.61 -7.36 -5.16
N ARG A 25 10.58 -7.16 -4.25
CA ARG A 25 11.17 -5.83 -4.01
C ARG A 25 11.84 -5.23 -5.25
N HIS A 26 12.51 -6.04 -6.06
CA HIS A 26 13.07 -5.58 -7.33
C HIS A 26 11.96 -5.20 -8.33
N ALA A 27 10.91 -6.02 -8.44
CA ALA A 27 9.76 -5.74 -9.29
C ALA A 27 9.08 -4.42 -8.90
N VAL A 28 8.92 -4.15 -7.61
CA VAL A 28 8.36 -2.89 -7.09
C VAL A 28 9.19 -1.68 -7.54
N ARG A 29 10.53 -1.75 -7.45
CA ARG A 29 11.41 -0.67 -7.90
C ARG A 29 11.31 -0.43 -9.41
N LEU A 30 11.27 -1.50 -10.20
CA LEU A 30 11.10 -1.41 -11.64
C LEU A 30 9.73 -0.84 -12.01
N THR A 31 8.70 -1.17 -11.24
CA THR A 31 7.34 -0.62 -11.42
C THR A 31 7.33 0.88 -11.17
N TYR A 32 7.95 1.35 -10.09
CA TYR A 32 8.09 2.79 -9.82
C TYR A 32 8.78 3.51 -11.00
N LEU A 33 9.91 2.98 -11.48
CA LEU A 33 10.65 3.57 -12.60
C LEU A 33 9.85 3.58 -13.91
N LEU A 34 9.11 2.51 -14.21
CA LEU A 34 8.28 2.43 -15.41
C LEU A 34 7.15 3.47 -15.40
N ASN A 35 6.64 3.79 -14.22
CA ASN A 35 5.61 4.81 -14.03
C ASN A 35 6.14 6.24 -14.05
N ALA A 36 7.44 6.46 -14.30
CA ALA A 36 7.97 7.81 -14.41
C ALA A 36 7.20 8.63 -15.46
N GLY A 37 6.52 9.70 -15.00
CA GLY A 37 5.68 10.55 -15.84
C GLY A 37 4.17 10.41 -15.60
N THR A 38 3.72 9.46 -14.77
CA THR A 38 2.31 9.32 -14.35
C THR A 38 2.03 9.95 -12.97
N GLY A 39 2.75 11.03 -12.64
CA GLY A 39 2.83 11.70 -11.32
C GLY A 39 1.52 11.75 -10.55
N TYR A 40 1.60 11.50 -9.23
CA TYR A 40 0.45 11.66 -8.32
C TYR A 40 -0.18 13.04 -8.52
N GLY A 41 -1.50 13.05 -8.72
CA GLY A 41 -2.27 14.28 -8.84
C GLY A 41 -2.22 15.00 -10.18
N ARG A 42 -1.51 14.45 -11.17
CA ARG A 42 -1.50 14.97 -12.55
C ARG A 42 -2.85 14.80 -13.27
N THR A 43 -3.58 13.75 -12.91
CA THR A 43 -4.84 13.32 -13.55
C THR A 43 -6.01 13.21 -12.59
N SER A 44 -5.78 13.38 -11.28
CA SER A 44 -6.84 13.33 -10.27
C SER A 44 -7.51 14.70 -10.11
N THR A 45 -8.81 14.66 -9.82
CA THR A 45 -9.62 15.85 -9.53
C THR A 45 -9.53 16.29 -8.08
N ARG A 46 -8.95 15.45 -7.19
CA ARG A 46 -8.83 15.70 -5.74
C ARG A 46 -7.50 15.14 -5.22
N ASN A 47 -6.57 16.05 -4.93
CA ASN A 47 -5.26 15.71 -4.39
C ASN A 47 -5.18 16.06 -2.91
N ASP A 48 -4.83 15.06 -2.09
CA ASP A 48 -4.60 15.23 -0.66
C ASP A 48 -3.13 15.50 -0.34
N PHE A 49 -2.26 15.23 -1.31
CA PHE A 49 -0.81 15.30 -1.18
C PHE A 49 -0.21 16.17 -2.30
N PRO A 50 0.96 16.78 -2.06
CA PRO A 50 1.69 17.45 -3.14
C PRO A 50 2.08 16.45 -4.24
N GLU A 51 2.21 16.93 -5.48
CA GLU A 51 2.76 16.11 -6.57
C GLU A 51 4.17 15.64 -6.17
N THR A 52 4.36 14.32 -6.07
CA THR A 52 5.67 13.73 -5.85
C THR A 52 6.38 13.57 -7.19
N PRO A 53 7.47 14.30 -7.48
CA PRO A 53 8.16 14.18 -8.74
C PRO A 53 8.85 12.82 -8.84
N TYR A 54 8.63 12.14 -9.97
CA TYR A 54 9.43 10.97 -10.32
C TYR A 54 10.88 11.40 -10.57
N GLY A 55 11.79 11.00 -9.68
CA GLY A 55 13.18 11.45 -9.72
C GLY A 55 14.12 10.58 -8.90
N VAL A 56 15.42 10.85 -9.04
CA VAL A 56 16.48 10.06 -8.38
C VAL A 56 16.36 10.10 -6.87
N ALA A 57 16.14 11.29 -6.28
CA ALA A 57 16.00 11.45 -4.84
C ALA A 57 14.82 10.63 -4.28
N GLU A 58 13.70 10.64 -4.99
CA GLU A 58 12.51 9.88 -4.58
C GLU A 58 12.73 8.37 -4.72
N PHE A 59 13.37 7.94 -5.81
CA PHE A 59 13.77 6.54 -5.97
C PHE A 59 14.73 6.08 -4.86
N GLU A 60 15.71 6.91 -4.47
CA GLU A 60 16.61 6.61 -3.36
C GLU A 60 15.87 6.51 -2.02
N ARG A 61 14.91 7.40 -1.77
CA ARG A 61 14.03 7.34 -0.58
C ARG A 61 13.26 6.01 -0.52
N ILE A 62 12.66 5.59 -1.64
CA ILE A 62 11.97 4.30 -1.75
C ILE A 62 12.95 3.14 -1.49
N VAL A 63 14.16 3.19 -2.06
CA VAL A 63 15.19 2.15 -1.83
C VAL A 63 15.57 2.06 -0.35
N GLN A 64 15.73 3.19 0.34
CA GLN A 64 16.05 3.23 1.76
C GLN A 64 14.88 2.71 2.62
N ARG A 65 13.65 3.15 2.34
CA ARG A 65 12.43 2.64 2.98
C ARG A 65 12.33 1.12 2.87
N GLN A 66 12.51 0.58 1.67
CA GLN A 66 12.48 -0.87 1.41
C GLN A 66 13.65 -1.65 2.01
N ARG A 67 14.75 -0.98 2.39
CA ARG A 67 15.81 -1.62 3.18
C ARG A 67 15.40 -1.73 4.65
N ALA A 68 14.82 -0.68 5.21
CA ALA A 68 14.30 -0.68 6.58
C ALA A 68 13.12 -1.65 6.75
N ASN A 69 12.23 -1.71 5.76
CA ASN A 69 11.06 -2.59 5.73
C ASN A 69 11.33 -3.97 5.11
N ARG A 70 12.59 -4.37 4.91
CA ARG A 70 12.93 -5.62 4.19
C ARG A 70 12.22 -6.88 4.74
N TRP A 71 11.92 -6.88 6.03
CA TRP A 71 11.25 -7.97 6.75
C TRP A 71 9.78 -8.16 6.32
N SER A 72 9.11 -7.15 5.77
CA SER A 72 7.75 -7.31 5.25
C SER A 72 7.70 -8.17 3.99
N TYR A 73 8.78 -8.20 3.20
CA TYR A 73 8.88 -8.98 1.97
C TYR A 73 9.03 -10.49 2.22
N ASP A 74 9.35 -10.91 3.45
CA ASP A 74 9.44 -12.35 3.80
C ASP A 74 8.07 -13.04 3.71
N ALA A 75 6.97 -12.28 3.82
CA ALA A 75 5.60 -12.74 3.68
C ALA A 75 5.19 -13.10 2.24
N VAL A 76 5.88 -12.56 1.22
CA VAL A 76 5.49 -12.65 -0.20
C VAL A 76 5.22 -14.09 -0.63
N ARG A 77 6.20 -14.97 -0.37
CA ARG A 77 6.11 -16.36 -0.80
C ARG A 77 4.95 -17.09 -0.13
N ALA A 78 4.73 -16.84 1.16
CA ALA A 78 3.63 -17.45 1.91
C ALA A 78 2.26 -16.99 1.38
N ILE A 79 2.09 -15.70 1.10
CA ILE A 79 0.85 -15.13 0.55
C ILE A 79 0.52 -15.77 -0.82
N CYS A 80 1.46 -15.70 -1.77
CA CYS A 80 1.27 -16.25 -3.12
C CYS A 80 1.04 -17.78 -3.13
N ASN A 81 1.56 -18.50 -2.12
CA ASN A 81 1.39 -19.94 -2.00
C ASN A 81 0.07 -20.35 -1.34
N THR A 82 -0.51 -19.51 -0.49
CA THR A 82 -1.78 -19.77 0.22
C THR A 82 -3.02 -19.29 -0.54
N GLY A 83 -2.86 -18.96 -1.82
CA GLY A 83 -3.95 -18.50 -2.68
C GLY A 83 -4.19 -16.98 -2.64
N GLY A 84 -3.37 -16.23 -1.90
CA GLY A 84 -3.32 -14.78 -2.02
C GLY A 84 -2.65 -14.33 -3.31
N CYS A 85 -2.85 -13.06 -3.65
CA CYS A 85 -2.26 -12.41 -4.80
C CYS A 85 -1.65 -11.06 -4.38
N LEU A 86 -0.55 -10.68 -5.06
CA LEU A 86 0.16 -9.43 -4.83
C LEU A 86 0.40 -8.74 -6.17
N VAL A 87 0.29 -7.42 -6.19
CA VAL A 87 0.70 -6.56 -7.29
C VAL A 87 1.71 -5.53 -6.79
N THR A 88 2.64 -5.14 -7.65
CA THR A 88 3.48 -3.96 -7.44
C THR A 88 2.68 -2.69 -7.71
N THR A 89 3.00 -1.62 -7.00
CA THR A 89 2.32 -0.32 -7.17
C THR A 89 3.26 0.76 -7.71
N PRO A 90 2.72 1.80 -8.37
CA PRO A 90 3.47 2.99 -8.78
C PRO A 90 4.15 3.73 -7.63
N ASN A 91 3.68 3.59 -6.39
CA ASN A 91 4.18 4.27 -5.18
C ASN A 91 5.35 3.51 -4.50
N GLY A 92 5.83 2.43 -5.12
CA GLY A 92 6.96 1.66 -4.61
C GLY A 92 6.60 0.68 -3.48
N LEU A 93 5.36 0.19 -3.44
CA LEU A 93 4.85 -0.75 -2.44
C LEU A 93 4.36 -2.04 -3.12
N LEU A 94 3.99 -3.03 -2.29
CA LEU A 94 3.14 -4.14 -2.70
C LEU A 94 1.71 -3.89 -2.23
N MET A 95 0.74 -4.17 -3.09
CA MET A 95 -0.68 -4.26 -2.72
C MET A 95 -1.15 -5.69 -2.89
N GLY A 96 -1.96 -6.19 -1.95
CA GLY A 96 -2.31 -7.59 -1.89
C GLY A 96 -3.73 -7.88 -1.44
N LEU A 97 -4.23 -9.05 -1.84
CA LEU A 97 -5.47 -9.66 -1.35
C LEU A 97 -5.22 -11.13 -0.99
N GLY A 98 -5.88 -11.59 0.08
CA GLY A 98 -5.82 -13.00 0.49
C GLY A 98 -4.47 -13.43 1.10
N GLY A 99 -4.44 -14.64 1.65
CA GLY A 99 -3.35 -15.14 2.49
C GLY A 99 -3.75 -15.15 3.96
N ASN A 100 -3.57 -16.29 4.64
CA ASN A 100 -4.07 -16.47 5.99
C ASN A 100 -3.11 -15.86 7.04
N ARG A 101 -3.68 -15.14 8.03
CA ARG A 101 -3.08 -14.72 9.32
C ARG A 101 -1.91 -13.71 9.30
N PHE A 102 -1.94 -12.67 8.47
CA PHE A 102 -1.15 -11.48 8.79
C PHE A 102 -1.97 -10.54 9.70
N HIS A 103 -1.31 -9.95 10.70
CA HIS A 103 -1.91 -9.20 11.82
C HIS A 103 -2.96 -8.17 11.35
N ALA A 104 -4.22 -8.55 11.37
CA ALA A 104 -5.34 -7.84 10.75
C ALA A 104 -5.87 -6.64 11.56
N GLN A 105 -5.01 -5.79 12.14
CA GLN A 105 -5.46 -4.85 13.16
C GLN A 105 -4.90 -3.42 13.12
N LEU A 106 -4.29 -2.94 12.02
CA LEU A 106 -3.61 -1.63 12.08
C LEU A 106 -4.01 -0.58 11.04
N THR A 107 -5.07 -0.77 10.26
CA THR A 107 -5.73 0.37 9.56
C THR A 107 -7.21 0.05 9.39
N ARG A 108 -8.09 0.95 9.84
CA ARG A 108 -9.54 0.78 9.70
C ARG A 108 -9.98 1.35 8.35
N ARG A 109 -10.80 0.57 7.63
CA ARG A 109 -11.59 0.85 6.41
C ARG A 109 -11.04 0.32 5.07
N ALA A 110 -9.83 0.64 4.60
CA ALA A 110 -9.37 0.18 3.26
C ALA A 110 -8.51 -1.10 3.25
N GLY A 111 -7.67 -1.33 4.27
CA GLY A 111 -6.75 -2.46 4.33
C GLY A 111 -5.86 -2.43 5.57
N THR A 112 -4.83 -3.27 5.63
CA THR A 112 -3.78 -3.28 6.67
C THR A 112 -2.40 -3.07 6.06
N MET A 113 -1.65 -2.08 6.55
CA MET A 113 -0.26 -1.87 6.15
C MET A 113 0.73 -2.63 7.02
N TRP A 114 1.68 -3.33 6.40
CA TRP A 114 2.73 -4.10 7.05
C TRP A 114 4.08 -3.85 6.36
N GLY A 115 4.86 -2.89 6.88
CA GLY A 115 6.12 -2.47 6.24
C GLY A 115 5.85 -1.84 4.87
N ASP A 116 6.22 -2.53 3.78
CA ASP A 116 5.89 -2.12 2.39
C ASP A 116 4.75 -2.94 1.74
N LEU A 117 3.98 -3.69 2.53
CA LEU A 117 2.89 -4.54 2.05
C LEU A 117 1.53 -4.04 2.54
N PHE A 118 0.74 -3.51 1.62
CA PHE A 118 -0.64 -3.09 1.85
C PHE A 118 -1.62 -4.22 1.51
N MET A 119 -2.30 -4.76 2.51
CA MET A 119 -3.30 -5.82 2.34
C MET A 119 -4.70 -5.20 2.32
N VAL A 120 -5.34 -5.15 1.16
CA VAL A 120 -6.69 -4.59 1.02
C VAL A 120 -7.71 -5.50 1.72
N ASN A 121 -8.69 -4.90 2.40
CA ASN A 121 -9.78 -5.64 3.02
C ASN A 121 -10.82 -6.01 1.95
N VAL A 122 -11.07 -7.30 1.75
CA VAL A 122 -12.16 -7.80 0.89
C VAL A 122 -12.91 -8.92 1.58
N ASP A 123 -14.17 -9.09 1.18
CA ASP A 123 -15.03 -10.15 1.68
C ASP A 123 -14.43 -11.54 1.43
N ARG A 124 -14.61 -12.45 2.40
CA ARG A 124 -14.13 -13.83 2.28
C ARG A 124 -14.87 -14.55 1.14
N GLY A 125 -14.13 -15.09 0.19
CA GLY A 125 -14.67 -15.96 -0.88
C GLY A 125 -14.52 -15.42 -2.30
N SER A 126 -14.07 -14.19 -2.49
CA SER A 126 -13.74 -13.66 -3.82
C SER A 126 -12.40 -14.21 -4.34
N ASP A 127 -12.29 -14.45 -5.65
CA ASP A 127 -11.00 -14.68 -6.32
C ASP A 127 -10.08 -13.45 -6.10
N PRO A 128 -8.96 -13.58 -5.36
CA PRO A 128 -8.11 -12.44 -5.02
C PRO A 128 -7.50 -11.76 -6.23
N MET A 129 -7.17 -12.50 -7.29
CA MET A 129 -6.57 -11.91 -8.49
C MET A 129 -7.63 -11.10 -9.24
N ARG A 130 -8.80 -11.69 -9.49
CA ARG A 130 -9.91 -10.99 -10.13
C ARG A 130 -10.25 -9.71 -9.38
N ARG A 131 -10.30 -9.76 -8.05
CA ARG A 131 -10.64 -8.59 -7.25
C ARG A 131 -9.57 -7.51 -7.24
N LEU A 132 -8.28 -7.88 -7.18
CA LEU A 132 -7.17 -6.91 -7.33
C LEU A 132 -7.23 -6.22 -8.69
N ARG A 133 -7.49 -6.98 -9.75
CA ARG A 133 -7.65 -6.44 -11.10
C ARG A 133 -8.80 -5.45 -11.18
N GLU A 134 -9.97 -5.81 -10.64
CA GLU A 134 -11.13 -4.90 -10.59
C GLU A 134 -10.81 -3.59 -9.86
N ILE A 135 -10.06 -3.64 -8.76
CA ILE A 135 -9.63 -2.44 -8.00
C ILE A 135 -8.73 -1.55 -8.84
N VAL A 136 -7.72 -2.13 -9.50
CA VAL A 136 -6.76 -1.39 -10.34
C VAL A 136 -7.45 -0.81 -11.56
N GLU A 137 -8.20 -1.62 -12.31
CA GLU A 137 -8.89 -1.18 -13.53
C GLU A 137 -9.98 -0.13 -13.24
N ALA A 138 -10.60 -0.16 -12.05
CA ALA A 138 -11.52 0.88 -11.62
C ALA A 138 -10.83 2.15 -11.07
N GLY A 139 -9.54 2.07 -10.74
CA GLY A 139 -8.79 3.15 -10.08
C GLY A 139 -9.35 3.51 -8.70
N ARG A 140 -10.04 2.59 -8.02
CA ARG A 140 -10.71 2.81 -6.72
C ARG A 140 -10.74 1.53 -5.88
N ILE A 141 -10.65 1.67 -4.55
CA ILE A 141 -10.66 0.52 -3.62
C ILE A 141 -12.01 -0.21 -3.59
N SER A 142 -13.10 0.50 -3.84
CA SER A 142 -14.46 -0.04 -3.90
C SER A 142 -15.37 0.85 -4.77
N PRO A 143 -16.53 0.34 -5.23
CA PRO A 143 -17.53 1.17 -5.88
C PRO A 143 -17.96 2.33 -4.98
N GLY A 144 -17.80 3.57 -5.46
CA GLY A 144 -18.07 4.78 -4.68
C GLY A 144 -17.02 5.11 -3.61
N GLY A 145 -16.00 4.28 -3.43
CA GLY A 145 -14.90 4.51 -2.52
C GLY A 145 -13.85 5.50 -3.04
N PRO A 146 -12.79 5.74 -2.23
CA PRO A 146 -11.72 6.65 -2.57
C PRO A 146 -10.89 6.16 -3.77
N GLU A 147 -10.28 7.12 -4.47
CA GLU A 147 -9.35 6.85 -5.57
C GLU A 147 -8.16 6.02 -5.08
N LEU A 148 -7.77 5.03 -5.88
CA LEU A 148 -6.71 4.08 -5.56
C LEU A 148 -5.38 4.81 -5.38
N ASP A 149 -5.03 5.73 -6.27
CA ASP A 149 -3.77 6.49 -6.16
C ASP A 149 -3.71 7.32 -4.86
N ARG A 150 -4.84 7.91 -4.44
CA ARG A 150 -4.98 8.60 -3.14
C ARG A 150 -4.78 7.66 -1.96
N VAL A 151 -5.38 6.47 -2.00
CA VAL A 151 -5.19 5.42 -0.99
C VAL A 151 -3.72 4.97 -0.94
N LEU A 152 -3.12 4.69 -2.10
CA LEU A 152 -1.76 4.19 -2.15
C LEU A 152 -0.74 5.21 -1.65
N HIS A 153 -1.00 6.51 -1.85
CA HIS A 153 -0.16 7.56 -1.28
C HIS A 153 -0.28 7.64 0.25
N HIS A 154 -1.50 7.52 0.79
CA HIS A 154 -1.71 7.40 2.23
C HIS A 154 -0.97 6.20 2.83
N GLU A 155 -1.10 5.03 2.19
CA GLU A 155 -0.41 3.80 2.62
C GLU A 155 1.12 3.90 2.47
N GLU A 156 1.61 4.71 1.53
CA GLU A 156 3.02 5.01 1.36
C GLU A 156 3.59 5.77 2.55
N ILE A 157 2.82 6.67 3.17
CA ILE A 157 3.23 7.36 4.40
C ILE A 157 3.26 6.39 5.58
N HIS A 158 2.28 5.49 5.71
CA HIS A 158 2.37 4.41 6.71
C HIS A 158 3.61 3.54 6.50
N ALA A 159 3.99 3.25 5.25
CA ALA A 159 5.23 2.54 4.95
C ALA A 159 6.47 3.29 5.47
N GLN A 160 6.48 4.62 5.37
CA GLN A 160 7.55 5.47 5.92
C GLN A 160 7.57 5.42 7.46
N GLN A 161 6.40 5.46 8.10
CA GLN A 161 6.30 5.34 9.56
C GLN A 161 6.83 3.98 10.05
N TRP A 162 6.52 2.88 9.36
CA TRP A 162 7.11 1.56 9.61
C TRP A 162 8.63 1.56 9.43
N ALA A 163 9.15 2.24 8.39
CA ALA A 163 10.59 2.32 8.16
C ALA A 163 11.31 3.10 9.27
N ALA A 164 10.68 4.15 9.80
CA ALA A 164 11.22 4.98 10.87
C ALA A 164 11.17 4.31 12.25
N LEU A 165 10.08 3.61 12.58
CA LEU A 165 9.83 3.03 13.90
C LEU A 165 10.11 1.52 13.98
N GLY A 166 10.22 0.85 12.85
CA GLY A 166 10.49 -0.57 12.74
C GLY A 166 9.31 -1.47 13.15
N SER A 167 9.51 -2.79 13.00
CA SER A 167 8.45 -3.79 13.14
C SER A 167 7.89 -3.94 14.56
N ILE A 168 8.59 -3.43 15.56
CA ILE A 168 8.25 -3.57 16.99
C ILE A 168 7.63 -2.27 17.53
N GLN A 169 8.28 -1.12 17.29
CA GLN A 169 7.83 0.12 17.92
C GLN A 169 6.59 0.69 17.23
N PHE A 170 6.45 0.52 15.91
CA PHE A 170 5.30 1.06 15.19
C PHE A 170 3.97 0.48 15.71
N PRO A 171 3.76 -0.86 15.80
CA PRO A 171 2.52 -1.41 16.36
C PRO A 171 2.27 -0.98 17.80
N ALA A 172 3.30 -0.96 18.64
CA ALA A 172 3.16 -0.59 20.04
C ALA A 172 2.69 0.86 20.20
N ARG A 173 3.28 1.79 19.44
CA ARG A 173 2.90 3.21 19.46
C ARG A 173 1.53 3.44 18.84
N TYR A 174 1.24 2.76 17.74
CA TYR A 174 -0.06 2.86 17.07
C TYR A 174 -1.19 2.40 18.00
N LEU A 175 -1.02 1.25 18.68
CA LEU A 175 -2.00 0.76 19.67
C LEU A 175 -2.16 1.69 20.88
N ALA A 176 -1.07 2.31 21.34
CA ALA A 176 -1.13 3.30 22.40
C ALA A 176 -1.94 4.55 21.98
N GLU A 177 -1.76 5.01 20.74
CA GLU A 177 -2.53 6.11 20.16
C GLU A 177 -4.00 5.74 19.96
N GLU A 178 -4.31 4.53 19.48
CA GLU A 178 -5.70 4.05 19.41
C GLU A 178 -6.37 4.00 20.78
N ALA A 179 -5.65 3.53 21.82
CA ALA A 179 -6.16 3.52 23.18
C ALA A 179 -6.41 4.94 23.70
N ARG A 180 -5.50 5.88 23.42
CA ARG A 180 -5.66 7.30 23.75
C ARG A 180 -6.90 7.89 23.09
N VAL A 181 -7.08 7.68 21.78
CA VAL A 181 -8.24 8.16 21.02
C VAL A 181 -9.54 7.55 21.54
N ARG A 182 -9.53 6.27 21.92
CA ARG A 182 -10.72 5.61 22.49
C ARG A 182 -11.15 6.21 23.83
N ILE A 183 -10.20 6.67 24.64
CA ILE A 183 -10.46 7.24 25.98
C ILE A 183 -10.82 8.72 25.89
N PHE A 184 -10.07 9.49 25.10
CA PHE A 184 -10.14 10.96 25.09
C PHE A 184 -10.83 11.54 23.85
N GLY A 185 -11.18 10.71 22.86
CA GLY A 185 -11.65 11.16 21.55
C GLY A 185 -10.53 11.68 20.65
N GLY A 186 -10.90 12.10 19.43
CA GLY A 186 -9.99 12.64 18.41
C GLY A 186 -9.60 11.65 17.32
N THR A 187 -8.53 11.96 16.59
CA THR A 187 -7.98 11.13 15.52
C THR A 187 -6.62 10.57 15.94
N ASN A 188 -6.31 9.36 15.49
CA ASN A 188 -4.99 8.78 15.69
C ASN A 188 -3.95 9.67 14.97
N SER A 189 -2.87 10.04 15.66
CA SER A 189 -1.83 10.91 15.10
C SER A 189 -1.18 10.31 13.86
N PHE A 190 -0.97 8.98 13.83
CA PHE A 190 -0.42 8.29 12.66
C PHE A 190 -1.33 8.40 11.43
N GLU A 191 -2.65 8.32 11.62
CA GLU A 191 -3.66 8.48 10.56
C GLU A 191 -3.76 9.93 10.09
N SER A 192 -3.58 10.88 11.01
CA SER A 192 -3.57 12.32 10.71
C SER A 192 -2.34 12.70 9.90
N ASP A 193 -1.17 12.16 10.28
CA ASP A 193 0.10 12.35 9.58
C ASP A 193 0.11 11.65 8.21
N ALA A 194 -0.55 10.49 8.09
CA ALA A 194 -0.73 9.79 6.82
C ALA A 194 -1.71 10.51 5.87
N GLY A 195 -2.46 11.49 6.36
CA GLY A 195 -3.17 12.47 5.56
C GLY A 195 -4.25 11.88 4.66
N LEU A 196 -5.51 11.95 5.10
CA LEU A 196 -6.63 12.00 4.17
C LEU A 196 -7.49 13.20 4.60
N CYS A 197 -7.75 14.14 3.68
CA CYS A 197 -8.39 15.41 4.03
C CYS A 197 -9.83 15.25 4.56
N ASP A 198 -10.41 14.07 4.41
CA ASP A 198 -11.73 13.67 4.90
C ASP A 198 -11.70 12.94 6.26
N GLY A 199 -10.54 12.88 6.93
CA GLY A 199 -10.39 12.17 8.20
C GLY A 199 -10.34 10.65 8.07
N GLY A 200 -10.10 10.15 6.86
CA GLY A 200 -9.90 8.73 6.55
C GLY A 200 -10.99 8.16 5.65
N TYR A 201 -10.61 7.69 4.46
CA TYR A 201 -11.39 6.89 3.51
C TYR A 201 -12.90 7.18 3.43
N GLN A 202 -13.32 8.46 3.45
CA GLN A 202 -14.75 8.84 3.34
C GLN A 202 -15.16 9.25 1.93
#